data_AF-A0A4Q3JD57-F1
#
_entry.id   AF-A0A4Q3JD57-F1
#
_cell.length_a   1.000
_cell.length_b   1.000
_cell.length_c   1.000
_cell.angle_alpha   90.00
_cell.angle_beta   90.00
_cell.angle_gamma   90.00
#
_symmetry.space_group_name_H-M   'P 1'
#
loop_
_entity.id
_entity.type
_entity.pdbx_description
1 polymer ?
#
loop_
_entity_poly.entity_id
_entity_poly.type
_entity_poly.pdbx_seq_one_letter_code
_entity_poly.pdbx_strand_id
1 'polypeptide(L)'
;MADKAVDALIEKVGASKTRAEMTLAMRCLDRVLRTRLDWLPNISAGVHRVAYWDMFGFKEQKPDFGFPVESLWWFDEAKAKAIGRA
;
A
#
# COMPACT_ATOMS: atom_id res chain seq x y z
N MET A 1 21.37 -14.11 -6.26
CA MET A 1 21.97 -15.33 -5.65
C MET A 1 20.89 -16.04 -4.86
N ALA A 2 20.88 -17.38 -4.85
CA ALA A 2 19.93 -18.15 -4.03
C ALA A 2 20.40 -18.19 -2.56
N ASP A 3 19.46 -18.21 -1.61
CA ASP A 3 19.73 -18.25 -0.17
C ASP A 3 18.67 -19.09 0.56
N LYS A 4 19.10 -20.21 1.15
CA LYS A 4 18.20 -21.15 1.84
C LYS A 4 17.48 -20.52 3.05
N ALA A 5 18.10 -19.55 3.72
CA ALA A 5 17.46 -18.88 4.85
C ALA A 5 16.33 -17.95 4.38
N VAL A 6 16.52 -17.28 3.24
CA VAL A 6 15.46 -16.47 2.60
C VAL A 6 14.29 -17.38 2.19
N ASP A 7 14.58 -18.49 1.52
CA ASP A 7 13.56 -19.44 1.07
C ASP A 7 12.74 -19.99 2.27
N ALA A 8 13.42 -20.43 3.33
CA ALA A 8 12.76 -20.92 4.55
C ALA A 8 11.91 -19.85 5.24
N LEU A 9 12.33 -18.58 5.23
CA LEU A 9 11.55 -17.48 5.79
C LEU A 9 10.31 -17.17 4.96
N ILE A 10 10.40 -17.26 3.63
CA ILE A 10 9.24 -17.12 2.73
C ILE A 10 8.22 -18.22 3.00
N GLU A 11 8.65 -19.48 3.14
CA GLU A 11 7.77 -20.58 3.51
C GLU A 11 7.08 -20.35 4.86
N LYS A 12 7.81 -19.85 5.86
CA LYS A 12 7.25 -19.51 7.19
C LYS A 12 6.22 -18.38 7.12
N VAL A 13 6.44 -17.35 6.31
CA VAL A 13 5.45 -16.29 6.08
C VAL A 13 4.18 -16.88 5.46
N GLY A 14 4.32 -17.70 4.41
CA GLY A 14 3.19 -18.33 3.71
C GLY A 14 2.39 -19.31 4.58
N ALA A 15 3.05 -19.98 5.52
CA ALA A 15 2.40 -20.93 6.45
C ALA A 15 1.81 -20.27 7.72
N SER A 16 1.98 -18.96 7.91
CA SER A 16 1.51 -18.26 9.12
C SER A 16 -0.02 -18.26 9.21
N LYS A 17 -0.55 -18.51 10.41
CA LYS A 17 -2.00 -18.59 10.65
C LYS A 17 -2.55 -17.39 11.41
N THR A 18 -1.68 -16.61 12.02
CA THR A 18 -2.06 -15.41 12.78
C THR A 18 -1.29 -14.18 12.32
N ARG A 19 -1.87 -13.00 12.54
CA ARG A 19 -1.22 -11.72 12.20
C ARG A 19 0.10 -11.53 12.95
N ALA A 20 0.18 -12.01 14.19
CA ALA A 20 1.38 -11.91 15.02
C ALA A 20 2.52 -12.76 14.45
N GLU A 21 2.23 -14.01 14.08
CA GLU A 21 3.19 -14.91 13.41
C GLU A 21 3.68 -14.34 12.09
N MET A 22 2.75 -13.88 11.24
CA MET A 22 3.08 -13.26 9.96
C MET A 22 4.00 -12.04 10.15
N THR A 23 3.66 -11.16 11.10
CA THR A 23 4.42 -9.94 11.37
C THR A 23 5.83 -10.26 11.85
N LEU A 24 5.98 -11.26 12.72
CA LEU A 24 7.29 -11.69 13.21
C LEU A 24 8.14 -12.26 12.07
N ALA A 25 7.58 -13.17 11.27
CA ALA A 25 8.28 -13.79 10.14
C ALA A 25 8.71 -12.74 9.09
N MET A 26 7.83 -11.80 8.75
CA MET A 26 8.14 -10.69 7.84
C MET A 26 9.26 -9.78 8.36
N ARG A 27 9.30 -9.50 9.67
CA ARG A 27 10.41 -8.75 10.28
C ARG A 27 11.73 -9.50 10.19
N CYS A 28 11.72 -10.81 10.44
CA CYS A 28 12.93 -11.64 10.27
C CYS A 28 13.42 -11.62 8.82
N LEU A 29 12.51 -11.76 7.85
CA LEU A 29 12.83 -11.69 6.43
C LEU A 29 13.44 -10.33 6.04
N ASP A 30 12.83 -9.22 6.46
CA ASP A 30 13.35 -7.87 6.20
C ASP A 30 14.78 -7.69 6.74
N ARG A 31 15.09 -8.22 7.94
CA ARG A 31 16.45 -8.16 8.50
C ARG A 31 17.47 -8.90 7.66
N VAL A 32 17.14 -10.12 7.22
CA VAL A 32 18.02 -10.94 6.37
C VAL A 32 18.25 -10.24 5.02
N LEU A 33 17.20 -9.75 4.37
CA LEU A 33 17.31 -9.06 3.08
C LEU A 33 18.16 -7.77 3.18
N ARG A 34 17.99 -6.98 4.25
CA ARG A 34 18.79 -5.77 4.47
C ARG A 34 20.27 -6.08 4.69
N THR A 35 20.61 -7.14 5.41
CA THR A 35 22.02 -7.50 5.65
C THR A 35 22.75 -7.97 4.39
N ARG A 36 21.99 -8.48 3.41
CA ARG A 36 22.55 -8.99 2.15
C ARG A 36 22.95 -7.88 1.18
N LEU A 37 22.38 -6.68 1.33
CA LEU A 37 22.63 -5.53 0.46
C LEU A 37 22.37 -5.81 -1.04
N ASP A 38 21.58 -6.84 -1.36
CA ASP A 38 21.17 -7.17 -2.74
C ASP A 38 20.37 -6.03 -3.38
N TRP A 39 19.70 -5.24 -2.55
CA TRP A 39 18.96 -4.05 -2.93
C TRP A 39 19.30 -2.89 -1.99
N LEU A 40 19.57 -1.72 -2.60
CA LEU A 40 19.74 -0.45 -1.90
C LEU A 40 18.39 0.28 -1.86
N PRO A 41 17.76 0.43 -0.68
CA PRO A 41 16.52 1.20 -0.55
C PRO A 41 16.75 2.65 -0.95
N ASN A 42 15.77 3.23 -1.64
CA ASN A 42 15.75 4.65 -1.99
C ASN A 42 14.50 5.31 -1.38
N ILE A 43 14.38 6.63 -1.53
CA ILE A 43 13.24 7.42 -1.07
C ILE A 43 11.96 7.05 -1.82
N SER A 44 10.85 7.03 -1.10
CA SER A 44 9.50 6.82 -1.64
C SER A 44 8.53 7.84 -1.03
N ALA A 45 7.50 8.25 -1.78
CA ALA A 45 6.44 9.08 -1.24
C ALA A 45 5.50 8.25 -0.36
N GLY A 46 5.27 8.69 0.88
CA GLY A 46 4.30 8.06 1.80
C GLY A 46 2.83 8.46 1.55
N VAL A 47 2.58 9.23 0.48
CA VAL A 47 1.26 9.78 0.14
C VAL A 47 1.02 9.71 -1.36
N HIS A 48 -0.24 9.63 -1.74
CA HIS A 48 -0.66 9.80 -3.13
C HIS A 48 -0.99 11.28 -3.34
N ARG A 49 -0.27 11.93 -4.27
CA ARG A 49 -0.56 13.31 -4.69
C ARG A 49 -1.41 13.25 -5.95
N VAL A 50 -2.65 13.74 -5.86
CA VAL A 50 -3.61 13.67 -6.96
C VAL A 50 -4.31 15.02 -7.09
N ALA A 51 -4.40 15.50 -8.33
CA ALA A 51 -5.22 16.65 -8.69
C ALA A 51 -6.49 16.12 -9.38
N TYR A 52 -7.65 16.60 -8.94
CA TYR A 52 -8.95 16.24 -9.50
C TYR A 52 -9.87 17.45 -9.46
N TRP A 53 -10.87 17.45 -10.34
CA TRP A 53 -11.91 18.48 -10.37
C TRP A 53 -12.77 18.38 -9.09
N ASP A 54 -13.18 19.52 -8.52
CA ASP A 54 -14.15 19.54 -7.41
C ASP A 54 -15.56 19.25 -7.92
N MET A 55 -15.74 18.03 -8.41
CA MET A 55 -16.98 17.39 -8.87
C MET A 55 -17.09 15.97 -8.33
N PHE A 56 -16.08 15.49 -7.61
CA PHE A 56 -16.04 14.16 -7.03
C PHE A 56 -16.19 14.22 -5.52
N GLY A 57 -16.95 13.26 -4.98
CA GLY A 57 -17.04 12.97 -3.56
C GLY A 57 -16.24 11.71 -3.22
N PHE A 58 -15.65 11.68 -2.03
CA PHE A 58 -15.05 10.49 -1.43
C PHE A 58 -15.17 10.59 0.09
N LYS A 59 -15.03 9.45 0.78
CA LYS A 59 -15.05 9.41 2.25
C LYS A 59 -13.66 9.69 2.83
N GLU A 60 -13.59 10.63 3.77
CA GLU A 60 -12.41 10.86 4.60
C GLU A 60 -12.64 10.24 6.00
N GLN A 61 -11.71 9.48 6.57
CA GLN A 61 -10.36 9.13 6.07
C GLN A 61 -10.39 8.00 5.03
N LYS A 62 -9.46 8.06 4.06
CA LYS A 62 -9.25 7.00 3.06
C LYS A 62 -8.87 5.66 3.73
N PRO A 63 -9.06 4.51 3.06
CA PRO A 63 -8.56 3.22 3.55
C PRO A 63 -7.03 3.22 3.80
N ASP A 64 -6.60 2.44 4.79
CA ASP A 64 -5.19 2.33 5.17
C ASP A 64 -4.33 1.71 4.06
N PHE A 65 -4.83 0.66 3.42
CA PHE A 65 -4.08 -0.15 2.46
C PHE A 65 -4.46 0.13 0.99
N GLY A 66 -4.99 1.31 0.68
CA GLY A 66 -5.32 1.65 -0.70
C GLY A 66 -5.68 3.10 -0.97
N PHE A 67 -5.72 3.42 -2.26
CA PHE A 67 -6.29 4.65 -2.81
C PHE A 67 -7.12 4.34 -4.07
N PRO A 68 -8.25 3.62 -3.93
CA PRO A 68 -9.03 3.16 -5.08
C PRO A 68 -10.02 4.24 -5.54
N VAL A 69 -9.54 5.16 -6.39
CA VAL A 69 -10.36 6.26 -6.96
C VAL A 69 -11.59 5.70 -7.67
N GLU A 70 -11.40 4.71 -8.56
CA GLU A 70 -12.46 4.15 -9.40
C GLU A 70 -13.59 3.44 -8.63
N SER A 71 -13.33 3.02 -7.40
CA SER A 71 -14.29 2.21 -6.63
C SER A 71 -14.91 2.95 -5.45
N LEU A 72 -14.23 3.95 -4.88
CA LEU A 72 -14.69 4.65 -3.69
C LEU A 72 -15.08 6.10 -3.93
N TRP A 73 -14.85 6.62 -5.12
CA TRP A 73 -15.22 7.98 -5.47
C TRP A 73 -16.51 7.96 -6.27
N TRP A 74 -17.32 9.01 -6.11
CA TRP A 74 -18.56 9.18 -6.86
C TRP A 74 -18.64 10.57 -7.46
N PHE A 75 -19.43 10.70 -8.52
CA PHE A 75 -19.76 11.99 -9.09
C PHE A 75 -20.76 12.72 -8.18
N ASP A 76 -20.47 13.96 -7.85
CA ASP A 76 -21.32 14.84 -7.07
C ASP A 76 -21.84 15.97 -7.99
N GLU A 77 -23.12 15.87 -8.35
CA GLU A 77 -23.75 16.79 -9.29
C GLU A 77 -23.79 18.24 -8.77
N ALA A 78 -23.95 18.44 -7.46
CA ALA A 78 -23.99 19.77 -6.87
C ALA A 78 -22.62 20.46 -6.97
N LYS A 79 -21.55 19.72 -6.69
CA LYS A 79 -20.18 20.19 -6.86
C LYS A 79 -19.84 20.45 -8.33
N ALA A 80 -20.24 19.54 -9.24
CA ALA A 80 -20.04 19.71 -10.67
C ALA A 80 -20.70 20.98 -11.23
N LYS A 81 -21.91 21.30 -10.77
CA LYS A 81 -22.61 22.55 -11.13
C LYS A 81 -21.86 23.78 -10.61
N ALA A 82 -21.33 23.74 -9.38
CA ALA A 82 -20.60 24.86 -8.78
C ALA A 82 -19.35 25.26 -9.59
N ILE A 83 -18.71 24.29 -10.27
CA ILE A 83 -17.55 24.55 -11.12
C ILE A 83 -17.88 24.69 -12.62
N GLY A 84 -19.17 24.73 -12.99
CA GLY A 84 -19.62 24.88 -14.39
C GLY A 84 -19.29 23.69 -15.30
N ARG A 85 -19.26 22.47 -14.74
CA ARG A 85 -18.91 21.22 -15.44
C ARG A 85 -20.05 20.20 -15.51
N ALA A 86 -21.26 20.61 -15.11
CA ALA A 86 -22.48 19.81 -15.22
C ALA A 86 -23.22 20.07 -16.53
#